data_AF-A0A7J6R1G9-F1
#
_entry.id   AF-A0A7J6R1G9-F1
#
_cell.length_a   1.000
_cell.length_b   1.000
_cell.length_c   1.000
_cell.angle_alpha   90.00
_cell.angle_beta   90.00
_cell.angle_gamma   90.00
#
_symmetry.space_group_name_H-M   'P 1'
#
loop_
_entity.id
_entity.type
_entity.pdbx_description
1 polymer ?
#
loop_
_entity_poly.entity_id
_entity_poly.type
_entity_poly.pdbx_seq_one_letter_code
_entity_poly.pdbx_strand_id
1 'polypeptide(L)'
;MSSPPKRAIVVGGGLAGFSAANTILEAGGRVLLLDKSAFCGRRDSNELFESDCMKGGAKHPELVKVMVENSGASVDWLMDNFDLDLSLLARLGGHSVERTHRGKERFPGMTITYAEIQMAEAIAKKFPDRCEILNKCR
;
A
#
# COMPACT_ATOMS: atom_id res chain seq x y z
N MET A 1 -20.37 11.60 33.18
CA MET A 1 -19.63 10.66 32.30
C MET A 1 -19.50 11.30 30.93
N SER A 2 -18.29 11.71 30.52
CA SER A 2 -18.11 12.30 29.18
C SER A 2 -18.29 11.21 28.13
N SER A 3 -19.08 11.45 27.07
CA SER A 3 -19.17 10.48 25.98
C SER A 3 -17.77 10.25 25.39
N PRO A 4 -17.46 9.05 24.89
CA PRO A 4 -16.21 8.83 24.20
C PRO A 4 -16.10 9.86 23.08
N PRO A 5 -14.91 10.47 22.90
CA PRO A 5 -14.76 11.54 21.93
C PRO A 5 -15.03 10.97 20.52
N LYS A 6 -15.76 11.72 19.69
CA LYS A 6 -16.21 11.26 18.37
C LYS A 6 -14.99 11.08 17.43
N ARG A 7 -15.03 10.04 16.59
CA ARG A 7 -13.96 9.64 15.66
C ARG A 7 -14.56 9.49 14.27
N ALA A 8 -13.92 10.04 13.24
CA ALA A 8 -14.28 9.82 11.85
C ALA A 8 -13.50 8.62 11.29
N ILE A 9 -14.14 7.77 10.48
CA ILE A 9 -13.48 6.66 9.79
C ILE A 9 -13.46 6.99 8.29
N VAL A 10 -12.28 6.96 7.69
CA VAL A 10 -12.08 7.20 6.25
C VAL A 10 -11.67 5.85 5.63
N VAL A 11 -12.32 5.42 4.55
CA VAL A 11 -12.05 4.11 3.92
C VAL A 11 -11.66 4.33 2.44
N GLY A 12 -10.51 3.83 2.03
CA GLY A 12 -9.64 4.39 0.99
C GLY A 12 -8.59 5.38 1.54
N GLY A 13 -7.43 5.44 0.88
CA GLY A 13 -6.14 6.11 1.13
C GLY A 13 -5.21 6.00 -0.11
N GLY A 14 -5.80 5.74 -1.28
CA GLY A 14 -5.51 6.60 -2.40
C GLY A 14 -5.74 8.08 -2.03
N LEU A 15 -5.42 8.98 -2.96
CA LEU A 15 -5.37 10.43 -2.73
C LEU A 15 -6.61 11.04 -2.02
N ALA A 16 -7.83 10.59 -2.36
CA ALA A 16 -9.07 11.09 -1.77
C ALA A 16 -9.20 10.75 -0.27
N GLY A 17 -8.75 9.56 0.13
CA GLY A 17 -8.74 9.14 1.53
C GLY A 17 -7.82 9.99 2.38
N PHE A 18 -6.57 10.15 1.93
CA PHE A 18 -5.59 10.96 2.66
C PHE A 18 -5.95 12.46 2.67
N SER A 19 -6.54 13.01 1.60
CA SER A 19 -6.99 14.41 1.58
C SER A 19 -8.14 14.66 2.56
N ALA A 20 -9.12 13.74 2.63
CA ALA A 20 -10.20 13.82 3.60
C ALA A 20 -9.70 13.67 5.05
N ALA A 21 -8.73 12.79 5.29
CA ALA A 21 -8.11 12.65 6.60
C ALA A 21 -7.40 13.94 7.05
N ASN A 22 -6.65 14.60 6.16
CA ASN A 22 -5.89 15.81 6.50
C ASN A 22 -6.78 16.98 6.91
N THR A 23 -7.84 17.29 6.16
CA THR A 23 -8.76 18.39 6.52
C THR A 23 -9.41 18.19 7.89
N ILE A 24 -9.76 16.94 8.24
CA ILE A 24 -10.35 16.62 9.56
C ILE A 24 -9.32 16.81 10.68
N LEU A 25 -8.05 16.48 10.42
CA LEU A 25 -6.96 16.66 11.38
C LEU A 25 -6.65 18.14 11.64
N GLU A 26 -6.63 18.98 10.61
CA GLU A 26 -6.41 20.43 10.73
C GLU A 26 -7.50 21.13 11.57
N ALA A 27 -8.73 20.63 11.50
CA ALA A 27 -9.84 21.09 12.32
C ALA A 27 -9.81 20.56 13.78
N GLY A 28 -8.75 19.86 14.19
CA GLY A 28 -8.59 19.27 15.52
C GLY A 28 -9.40 17.97 15.75
N GLY A 29 -9.90 17.37 14.66
CA GLY A 29 -10.65 16.12 14.68
C GLY A 29 -9.75 14.89 14.78
N ARG A 30 -10.37 13.71 14.95
CA ARG A 30 -9.66 12.43 15.04
C ARG A 30 -10.15 11.46 13.97
N VAL A 31 -9.21 10.91 13.20
CA VAL A 31 -9.47 10.06 12.04
C VAL A 31 -8.87 8.67 12.21
N LEU A 32 -9.62 7.65 11.79
CA LEU A 32 -9.11 6.30 11.49
C LEU A 32 -9.23 6.10 9.99
N LEU A 33 -8.12 6.16 9.26
CA LEU A 33 -8.07 5.96 7.82
C LEU A 33 -7.70 4.51 7.48
N LEU A 34 -8.46 3.89 6.59
CA LEU A 34 -8.33 2.52 6.12
C LEU A 34 -8.12 2.60 4.61
N ASP A 35 -7.17 1.89 3.99
CA ASP A 35 -6.90 2.00 2.55
C ASP A 35 -6.41 0.69 1.91
N LYS A 36 -6.49 0.64 0.57
CA LYS A 36 -6.04 -0.41 -0.33
C LYS A 36 -5.01 0.01 -1.44
N SER A 37 -4.77 1.33 -1.74
CA SER A 37 -3.79 2.15 -2.60
C SER A 37 -3.32 1.81 -4.07
N ALA A 38 -3.22 2.81 -5.03
CA ALA A 38 -3.13 3.00 -6.57
C ALA A 38 -1.88 2.49 -7.44
N PHE A 39 -1.64 2.72 -8.82
CA PHE A 39 -0.50 2.37 -9.89
C PHE A 39 0.30 3.48 -10.69
N CYS A 40 1.60 3.23 -11.09
CA CYS A 40 2.48 3.92 -12.10
C CYS A 40 3.51 3.01 -12.88
N GLY A 41 3.59 3.12 -14.24
CA GLY A 41 4.87 3.07 -15.00
C GLY A 41 5.28 1.93 -15.99
N ARG A 42 4.54 1.60 -17.07
CA ARG A 42 5.01 0.87 -18.29
C ARG A 42 3.96 0.92 -19.45
N ARG A 43 4.25 0.50 -20.70
CA ARG A 43 3.23 0.20 -21.75
C ARG A 43 2.43 -1.04 -21.35
N ASP A 44 1.64 -0.84 -20.33
CA ASP A 44 0.72 -1.75 -19.70
C ASP A 44 -0.55 -0.94 -19.44
N SER A 45 -1.66 -1.60 -19.18
CA SER A 45 -2.89 -0.91 -18.84
C SER A 45 -3.66 -1.70 -17.81
N ASN A 46 -4.55 -1.03 -17.09
CA ASN A 46 -5.38 -1.70 -16.11
C ASN A 46 -6.26 -2.76 -16.80
N GLU A 47 -6.80 -2.46 -17.97
CA GLU A 47 -7.62 -3.40 -18.73
C GLU A 47 -6.84 -4.65 -19.13
N LEU A 48 -5.57 -4.50 -19.52
CA LEU A 48 -4.71 -5.60 -19.89
C LEU A 48 -4.32 -6.45 -18.67
N PHE A 49 -4.01 -5.80 -17.55
CA PHE A 49 -3.68 -6.50 -16.33
C PHE A 49 -4.90 -7.22 -15.73
N GLU A 50 -6.08 -6.59 -15.73
CA GLU A 50 -7.34 -7.24 -15.37
C GLU A 50 -7.59 -8.46 -16.25
N SER A 51 -7.43 -8.33 -17.58
CA SER A 51 -7.59 -9.44 -18.52
C SER A 51 -6.65 -10.61 -18.21
N ASP A 52 -5.39 -10.33 -17.93
CA ASP A 52 -4.40 -11.36 -17.56
C ASP A 52 -4.78 -12.06 -16.24
N CYS A 53 -5.25 -11.31 -15.23
CA CYS A 53 -5.73 -11.88 -13.97
C CYS A 53 -6.95 -12.78 -14.16
N MET A 54 -7.92 -12.35 -14.98
CA MET A 54 -9.11 -13.15 -15.28
C MET A 54 -8.75 -14.42 -16.06
N LYS A 55 -7.86 -14.33 -17.06
CA LYS A 55 -7.33 -15.50 -17.79
C LYS A 55 -6.55 -16.44 -16.88
N GLY A 56 -5.87 -15.91 -15.87
CA GLY A 56 -5.16 -16.66 -14.84
C GLY A 56 -6.07 -17.41 -13.85
N GLY A 57 -7.40 -17.25 -13.96
CA GLY A 57 -8.38 -17.98 -13.15
C GLY A 57 -8.95 -17.21 -11.95
N ALA A 58 -8.78 -15.88 -11.91
CA ALA A 58 -9.45 -15.05 -10.92
C ALA A 58 -10.97 -15.14 -11.05
N LYS A 59 -11.68 -15.20 -9.91
CA LYS A 59 -13.13 -15.43 -9.85
C LYS A 59 -13.94 -14.20 -9.43
N HIS A 60 -13.26 -13.13 -9.04
CA HIS A 60 -13.84 -11.92 -8.44
C HIS A 60 -13.40 -10.67 -9.21
N PRO A 61 -14.05 -10.35 -10.34
CA PRO A 61 -13.69 -9.21 -11.19
C PRO A 61 -13.65 -7.89 -10.43
N GLU A 62 -14.54 -7.69 -9.46
CA GLU A 62 -14.59 -6.52 -8.60
C GLU A 62 -13.33 -6.39 -7.74
N LEU A 63 -12.76 -7.49 -7.27
CA LEU A 63 -11.52 -7.48 -6.49
C LEU A 63 -10.30 -7.31 -7.39
N VAL A 64 -10.34 -7.90 -8.59
CA VAL A 64 -9.29 -7.76 -9.61
C VAL A 64 -9.18 -6.32 -10.09
N LYS A 65 -10.32 -5.70 -10.44
CA LYS A 65 -10.37 -4.29 -10.82
C LYS A 65 -9.76 -3.41 -9.74
N VAL A 66 -10.19 -3.59 -8.50
CA VAL A 66 -9.62 -2.83 -7.38
C VAL A 66 -8.12 -3.12 -7.27
N MET A 67 -7.66 -4.37 -7.30
CA MET A 67 -6.23 -4.69 -7.21
C MET A 67 -5.40 -4.02 -8.31
N VAL A 68 -5.89 -4.04 -9.55
CA VAL A 68 -5.16 -3.51 -10.71
C VAL A 68 -5.14 -1.98 -10.70
N GLU A 69 -6.28 -1.33 -10.44
CA GLU A 69 -6.37 0.12 -10.20
C GLU A 69 -5.42 0.56 -9.07
N ASN A 70 -5.15 -0.35 -8.13
CA ASN A 70 -4.32 -0.20 -6.94
C ASN A 70 -2.86 -0.69 -7.06
N SER A 71 -2.38 -1.07 -8.25
CA SER A 71 -1.17 -1.90 -8.26
C SER A 71 0.19 -1.22 -8.01
N GLY A 72 0.37 0.10 -8.08
CA GLY A 72 1.72 0.72 -8.17
C GLY A 72 1.99 2.22 -7.87
N ALA A 73 1.01 3.04 -7.50
CA ALA A 73 1.11 3.98 -6.41
C ALA A 73 1.33 3.20 -5.11
N SER A 74 0.95 1.92 -5.02
CA SER A 74 1.53 1.00 -4.03
C SER A 74 3.04 0.86 -4.26
N VAL A 75 3.48 0.73 -5.50
CA VAL A 75 4.90 0.71 -5.91
C VAL A 75 5.54 2.08 -5.70
N ASP A 76 4.92 3.18 -6.13
CA ASP A 76 5.44 4.53 -5.90
C ASP A 76 5.52 4.84 -4.41
N TRP A 77 4.51 4.46 -3.62
CA TRP A 77 4.51 4.67 -2.18
C TRP A 77 5.68 3.92 -1.52
N LEU A 78 5.94 2.68 -1.94
CA LEU A 78 7.10 1.90 -1.52
C LEU A 78 8.42 2.58 -1.93
N MET A 79 8.50 3.14 -3.14
CA MET A 79 9.69 3.85 -3.61
C MET A 79 9.90 5.16 -2.84
N ASP A 80 8.87 5.97 -2.67
CA ASP A 80 8.94 7.32 -2.14
C ASP A 80 9.06 7.37 -0.61
N ASN A 81 8.34 6.50 0.12
CA ASN A 81 8.30 6.54 1.59
C ASN A 81 9.40 5.72 2.25
N PHE A 82 9.96 4.77 1.52
CA PHE A 82 10.95 3.82 2.05
C PHE A 82 12.26 3.81 1.27
N ASP A 83 12.41 4.70 0.27
CA ASP A 83 13.59 4.80 -0.58
C ASP A 83 13.97 3.45 -1.22
N LEU A 84 12.96 2.70 -1.67
CA LEU A 84 13.14 1.36 -2.22
C LEU A 84 13.42 1.41 -3.72
N ASP A 85 14.45 0.69 -4.16
CA ASP A 85 14.66 0.42 -5.59
C ASP A 85 13.67 -0.64 -6.08
N LEU A 86 12.67 -0.21 -6.83
CA LEU A 86 11.72 -1.05 -7.56
C LEU A 86 11.73 -0.75 -9.08
N SER A 87 12.87 -0.27 -9.58
CA SER A 87 13.01 0.27 -10.94
C SER A 87 13.10 -0.78 -12.06
N LEU A 88 13.44 -2.03 -11.73
CA LEU A 88 13.56 -3.10 -12.73
C LEU A 88 12.23 -3.81 -12.93
N LEU A 89 11.90 -4.10 -14.18
CA LEU A 89 10.71 -4.88 -14.54
C LEU A 89 11.07 -6.29 -15.00
N ALA A 90 10.19 -7.23 -14.71
CA ALA A 90 10.22 -8.59 -15.26
C ALA A 90 8.82 -9.00 -15.74
N ARG A 91 8.79 -9.90 -16.72
CA ARG A 91 7.57 -10.59 -17.16
C ARG A 91 7.53 -11.97 -16.51
N LEU A 92 6.49 -12.22 -15.73
CA LEU A 92 6.21 -13.55 -15.19
C LEU A 92 5.21 -14.32 -16.07
N GLY A 93 5.09 -15.63 -15.83
CA GLY A 93 4.12 -16.47 -16.52
C GLY A 93 2.69 -15.95 -16.33
N GLY A 94 1.87 -16.03 -17.38
CA GLY A 94 0.49 -15.51 -17.36
C GLY A 94 0.36 -14.00 -17.58
N HIS A 95 1.45 -13.23 -17.52
CA HIS A 95 1.42 -11.82 -17.88
C HIS A 95 1.62 -11.64 -19.39
N SER A 96 0.77 -10.85 -20.02
CA SER A 96 0.93 -10.44 -21.41
C SER A 96 2.21 -9.62 -21.60
N VAL A 97 2.60 -8.89 -20.55
CA VAL A 97 3.58 -7.82 -20.63
C VAL A 97 4.33 -7.72 -19.25
N GLU A 98 5.62 -7.34 -19.17
CA GLU A 98 6.41 -7.03 -17.95
C GLU A 98 5.76 -6.05 -16.94
N ARG A 99 5.42 -6.50 -15.74
CA ARG A 99 4.83 -5.64 -14.69
C ARG A 99 5.24 -6.02 -13.26
N THR A 100 6.25 -6.88 -13.13
CA THR A 100 6.76 -7.32 -11.84
C THR A 100 7.98 -6.47 -11.49
N HIS A 101 7.79 -5.56 -10.54
CA HIS A 101 8.82 -4.64 -10.07
C HIS A 101 9.82 -5.32 -9.13
N ARG A 102 11.11 -4.99 -9.27
CA ARG A 102 12.18 -5.44 -8.38
C ARG A 102 13.36 -4.46 -8.35
N GLY A 103 14.17 -4.57 -7.30
CA GLY A 103 15.45 -3.86 -7.19
C GLY A 103 16.64 -4.64 -7.73
N LYS A 104 17.79 -3.97 -7.80
CA LYS A 104 19.05 -4.54 -8.32
C LYS A 104 19.69 -5.59 -7.42
N GLU A 105 19.73 -5.35 -6.11
CA GLU A 105 20.69 -6.05 -5.23
C GLU A 105 20.06 -7.06 -4.26
N ARG A 106 18.73 -7.13 -4.13
CA ARG A 106 18.04 -8.03 -3.18
C ARG A 106 16.65 -8.46 -3.67
N PHE A 107 16.14 -9.55 -3.10
CA PHE A 107 14.76 -9.99 -3.36
C PHE A 107 13.76 -8.93 -2.85
N PRO A 108 12.76 -8.52 -3.66
CA PRO A 108 11.82 -7.46 -3.30
C PRO A 108 11.13 -7.68 -1.96
N GLY A 109 10.75 -8.93 -1.66
CA GLY A 109 10.09 -9.29 -0.41
C GLY A 109 10.95 -9.02 0.82
N MET A 110 12.27 -9.18 0.76
CA MET A 110 13.12 -8.82 1.89
C MET A 110 13.24 -7.30 2.03
N THR A 111 13.49 -6.62 0.91
CA THR A 111 13.70 -5.17 0.89
C THR A 111 12.49 -4.39 1.44
N ILE A 112 11.27 -4.73 0.97
CA ILE A 112 10.03 -4.10 1.44
C ILE A 112 9.82 -4.38 2.93
N THR A 113 9.89 -5.66 3.34
CA THR A 113 9.67 -6.07 4.74
C THR A 113 10.61 -5.36 5.70
N TYR A 114 11.90 -5.27 5.36
CA TYR A 114 12.87 -4.59 6.22
C TYR A 114 12.61 -3.09 6.34
N ALA A 115 12.13 -2.44 5.28
CA ALA A 115 11.86 -1.02 5.32
C ALA A 115 10.62 -0.69 6.17
N GLU A 116 9.57 -1.49 6.04
CA GLU A 116 8.37 -1.36 6.88
C GLU A 116 8.66 -1.64 8.36
N ILE A 117 9.46 -2.67 8.67
CA ILE A 117 9.89 -2.97 10.04
C ILE A 117 10.64 -1.77 10.64
N GLN A 118 11.60 -1.19 9.92
CA GLN A 118 12.38 -0.05 10.41
C GLN A 118 11.50 1.18 10.67
N MET A 119 10.52 1.46 9.80
CA MET A 119 9.55 2.53 10.04
C MET A 119 8.68 2.26 11.27
N ALA A 120 8.18 1.04 11.43
CA ALA A 120 7.39 0.64 12.59
C ALA A 120 8.19 0.76 13.89
N GLU A 121 9.44 0.30 13.91
CA GLU A 121 10.36 0.44 15.06
C GLU A 121 10.63 1.91 15.40
N ALA A 122 10.81 2.76 14.38
CA ALA A 122 11.00 4.19 14.57
C ALA A 122 9.74 4.86 15.17
N ILE A 123 8.55 4.49 14.71
CA ILE A 123 7.28 4.99 15.25
C ILE A 123 7.08 4.50 16.69
N ALA A 124 7.28 3.21 16.96
CA ALA A 124 7.15 2.64 18.30
C ALA A 124 8.09 3.30 19.30
N LYS A 125 9.33 3.58 18.88
CA LYS A 125 10.31 4.29 19.71
C LYS A 125 9.90 5.75 19.98
N LYS A 126 9.34 6.44 18.98
CA LYS A 126 9.00 7.87 19.07
C LYS A 126 7.65 8.12 19.74
N PHE A 127 6.71 7.19 19.60
CA PHE A 127 5.32 7.29 20.05
C PHE A 127 4.85 5.96 20.68
N PRO A 128 5.36 5.60 21.86
CA PRO A 128 5.05 4.31 22.50
C PRO A 128 3.57 4.17 22.90
N ASP A 129 2.82 5.28 23.00
CA ASP A 129 1.37 5.30 23.23
C ASP A 129 0.55 5.08 21.95
N ARG A 130 1.20 5.14 20.77
CA ARG A 130 0.57 5.00 19.46
C ARG A 130 0.98 3.72 18.73
N CYS A 131 2.12 3.11 19.06
CA CYS A 131 2.62 1.89 18.44
C CYS A 131 3.48 1.09 19.43
N GLU A 132 3.14 -0.17 19.67
CA GLU A 132 3.88 -1.12 20.50
C GLU A 132 4.22 -2.36 19.68
N ILE A 133 5.49 -2.80 19.74
CA ILE A 133 5.97 -4.00 19.03
C ILE A 133 6.36 -5.05 20.07
N LEU A 134 5.62 -6.16 20.12
CA LEU A 134 5.90 -7.29 21.00
C LEU A 134 6.62 -8.40 20.23
N ASN A 135 7.84 -8.72 20.65
CA ASN A 135 8.65 -9.79 20.07
C ASN A 135 8.55 -11.07 20.91
N LYS A 136 8.71 -12.24 20.26
CA LYS A 136 8.72 -13.56 20.93
C LYS A 136 7.44 -13.89 21.72
N CYS A 137 6.29 -13.41 21.25
CA CYS A 137 5.00 -13.87 21.76
C CYS A 137 4.88 -15.39 21.55
N ARG A 138 4.80 -16.14 22.65
CA ARG A 138 4.51 -17.58 22.67
C ARG A 138 3.09 -17.79 23.16
#